data_AF-V9GA19-F1
#
_entry.id   AF-V9GA19-F1
#
_cell.length_a   1.000
_cell.length_b   1.000
_cell.length_c   1.000
_cell.angle_alpha   90.00
_cell.angle_beta   90.00
_cell.angle_gamma   90.00
#
_symmetry.space_group_name_H-M   'P 1'
#
loop_
_entity.id
_entity.type
_entity.pdbx_description
1 polymer ?
#
loop_
_entity_poly.entity_id
_entity_poly.type
_entity_poly.pdbx_seq_one_letter_code
_entity_poly.pdbx_strand_id
1 'polypeptide(L)' 'MKALTSPEAGKHAASQEMGLIICSECEHIVDTIPTNGVKIIHGYCGNGKCEQTQSQEMQI' A
#
# COMPACT_ATOMS: atom_id res chain seq x y z
N MET A 1 -22.15 19.58 -28.95
CA MET A 1 -21.36 18.62 -28.16
C MET A 1 -21.88 18.71 -26.73
N LYS A 2 -22.72 17.77 -26.28
CA LYS A 2 -23.25 17.79 -24.90
C LYS A 2 -22.22 17.08 -24.02
N ALA A 3 -21.55 17.84 -23.16
CA ALA A 3 -20.63 17.28 -22.18
C ALA A 3 -21.43 16.39 -21.21
N LEU A 4 -21.13 15.09 -21.21
CA LEU A 4 -21.62 14.14 -20.22
C LEU A 4 -20.79 14.29 -18.94
N THR A 5 -20.81 15.48 -18.33
CA THR A 5 -20.30 15.62 -16.97
C THR A 5 -21.45 15.23 -16.04
N SER A 6 -21.58 13.92 -15.78
CA SER A 6 -22.51 13.47 -14.75
C SER A 6 -22.07 14.10 -13.42
N PRO A 7 -22.92 14.90 -12.75
CA PRO A 7 -22.60 15.49 -11.44
C PRO A 7 -22.39 14.43 -10.34
N GLU A 8 -22.58 13.16 -10.66
CA GLU A 8 -22.39 12.01 -9.77
C GLU A 8 -20.93 11.55 -9.67
N ALA A 9 -20.02 12.11 -10.48
CA ALA A 9 -18.58 11.83 -10.35
C ALA A 9 -17.94 12.45 -9.09
N GLY A 10 -18.67 13.33 -8.38
CA GLY A 10 -18.17 14.06 -7.21
C GLY A 10 -18.63 13.52 -5.85
N LYS A 11 -19.37 12.40 -5.77
CA LYS A 11 -20.01 11.94 -4.52
C LYS A 11 -19.37 10.72 -3.84
N HIS A 12 -18.27 10.17 -4.38
CA HIS A 12 -17.55 9.04 -3.79
C HIS A 12 -16.05 9.30 -3.57
N ALA A 13 -15.60 10.55 -3.59
CA ALA A 13 -14.35 10.90 -2.93
C ALA A 13 -14.59 11.00 -1.41
N ALA A 14 -15.17 9.96 -0.80
CA ALA A 14 -14.88 9.71 0.59
C ALA A 14 -13.35 9.69 0.64
N SER A 15 -12.76 10.60 1.40
CA SER A 15 -11.32 10.77 1.54
C SER A 15 -10.70 9.44 1.96
N GLN A 16 -10.42 8.57 0.99
CA GLN A 16 -9.84 7.26 1.21
C GLN A 16 -8.43 7.56 1.70
N GLU A 17 -8.19 7.26 2.97
CA GLU A 17 -6.90 7.49 3.58
C GLU A 17 -5.92 6.52 2.92
N MET A 18 -4.96 7.05 2.18
CA MET A 18 -3.97 6.21 1.51
C MET A 18 -2.88 5.83 2.53
N GLY A 19 -2.52 4.55 2.54
CA GLY A 19 -1.38 4.03 3.27
C GLY A 19 -0.20 3.78 2.34
N LEU A 20 1.01 3.89 2.88
CA LEU A 20 2.27 3.57 2.20
C LEU A 20 2.78 2.22 2.68
N ILE A 21 3.19 1.37 1.75
CA ILE A 21 3.94 0.15 2.05
C ILE A 21 5.43 0.48 1.96
N ILE A 22 6.17 0.29 3.03
CA ILE A 22 7.60 0.57 3.13
C ILE A 22 8.34 -0.74 3.38
N CYS A 23 9.46 -0.95 2.69
CA CYS A 23 10.29 -2.12 2.92
C CYS A 23 10.99 -2.03 4.28
N SER A 24 10.87 -3.05 5.13
CA SER A 24 11.52 -3.08 6.44
C SER A 24 13.05 -3.10 6.38
N GLU A 25 13.64 -3.56 5.27
CA GLU A 25 15.08 -3.75 5.15
C GLU A 25 15.81 -2.55 4.53
N CYS A 26 15.24 -1.99 3.46
CA CYS A 26 15.88 -0.91 2.70
C CYS A 26 15.12 0.42 2.77
N GLU A 27 14.03 0.47 3.54
CA GLU A 27 13.17 1.64 3.75
C GLU A 27 12.60 2.25 2.46
N HIS A 28 12.66 1.50 1.36
CA HIS A 28 12.13 1.92 0.08
C HIS A 28 10.61 1.77 0.04
N ILE A 29 9.94 2.74 -0.57
CA ILE A 29 8.48 2.67 -0.78
C ILE A 29 8.20 1.58 -1.82
N VAL A 30 7.37 0.62 -1.45
CA VAL A 30 6.98 -0.52 -2.29
C VAL A 30 5.73 -0.17 -3.08
N ASP A 31 4.68 0.32 -2.41
CA ASP A 31 3.40 0.64 -3.03
C ASP A 31 2.56 1.58 -2.15
N THR A 32 1.46 2.08 -2.69
CA THR A 32 0.46 2.89 -1.98
C THR A 32 -0.92 2.26 -2.15
N ILE A 33 -1.58 1.91 -1.05
CA ILE A 33 -2.89 1.25 -1.09
C ILE A 33 -3.93 2.07 -0.32
N PRO A 34 -5.21 2.04 -0.72
CA PRO A 34 -6.27 2.62 0.09
C PRO A 34 -6.36 1.86 1.42
N THR A 35 -6.32 2.58 2.52
CA THR A 35 -6.46 2.03 3.88
C THR A 35 -7.59 2.75 4.61
N ASN A 36 -7.98 2.20 5.76
CA ASN A 36 -8.95 2.82 6.67
C ASN A 36 -8.19 3.55 7.79
N GLY A 37 -7.26 4.43 7.43
CA GLY A 37 -6.51 5.27 8.39
C GLY A 37 -5.12 4.78 8.78
N VAL A 38 -4.65 3.67 8.20
CA VAL A 38 -3.28 3.17 8.41
C VAL A 38 -2.34 3.86 7.43
N LYS A 39 -1.48 4.74 7.93
CA LYS A 39 -0.58 5.56 7.09
C LYS A 39 0.66 4.80 6.61
N ILE A 40 1.18 3.88 7.41
CA ILE A 40 2.43 3.16 7.13
C ILE A 40 2.23 1.68 7.42
N ILE A 41 2.56 0.85 6.43
CA ILE A 41 2.57 -0.60 6.47
C ILE A 41 3.98 -1.04 6.13
N HIS A 42 4.54 -1.98 6.91
CA HIS A 42 5.87 -2.51 6.65
C HIS A 42 5.77 -3.86 5.91
N GLY A 43 6.58 -4.03 4.86
CA GLY A 43 6.63 -5.24 4.03
C GLY A 43 8.03 -5.50 3.46
N TYR A 44 8.13 -6.37 2.46
CA TYR A 44 9.40 -6.63 1.74
C TYR A 44 9.24 -6.26 0.26
N CYS A 45 10.22 -5.54 -0.28
CA CYS A 45 10.18 -5.04 -1.66
C CYS A 45 10.44 -6.12 -2.73
N GLY A 46 10.58 -7.39 -2.34
CA GLY A 46 10.88 -8.50 -3.25
C GLY A 46 12.28 -8.43 -3.90
N ASN A 47 13.12 -7.48 -3.48
CA ASN A 47 14.53 -7.50 -3.83
C ASN A 47 15.19 -8.66 -3.10
N GLY A 48 15.93 -9.52 -3.79
CA GLY A 48 16.58 -10.68 -3.15
C GLY A 48 17.58 -10.34 -2.04
N LYS A 49 17.98 -9.07 -1.92
CA LYS A 49 18.76 -8.55 -0.78
C LYS A 49 17.90 -8.26 0.47
N CYS A 50 16.62 -8.03 0.27
CA CYS A 50 15.61 -7.71 1.28
C CYS A 50 14.66 -8.88 1.55
N GLU A 51 14.76 -9.98 0.80
CA GLU A 51 14.10 -11.23 1.15
C GLU A 51 14.68 -11.67 2.49
N GLN A 52 13.90 -11.48 3.57
CA GLN A 52 14.20 -12.14 4.82
C GLN A 52 14.36 -13.61 4.50
N THR A 53 15.56 -14.12 4.76
CA THR A 53 15.79 -15.55 4.83
C THR A 53 14.83 -16.04 5.90
N GLN A 54 13.66 -16.54 5.48
CA GLN A 54 12.67 -17.14 6.36
C GLN A 54 13.22 -18.52 6.77
N SER A 55 14.40 -18.52 7.39
CA SER A 55 14.97 -19.67 8.06
C SER A 55 14.48 -19.62 9.49
N GLN A 56 13.53 -20.51 9.75
CA GLN A 56 13.22 -21.10 11.04
C GLN A 56 12.34 -20.27 11.97
N GLU A 57 11.03 -20.46 11.82
CA GLU A 57 10.21 -20.82 12.97
C GLU A 57 9.67 -22.25 12.74
N MET A 58 10.57 -23.21 12.93
CA MET A 58 10.19 -24.58 13.25
C MET A 58 9.60 -24.51 14.66
N GLN A 59 8.27 -24.53 14.76
CA GLN A 59 7.60 -24.72 16.04
C GLN A 59 7.96 -26.10 16.57
N ILE A 60 8.62 -26.12 17.72
CA ILE A 60 8.93 -27.31 18.54
C ILE A 60 7.65 -27.73 19.26
#